data_AF-A0A645CAX2-F1
#
_entry.id   AF-A0A645CAX2-F1
#
_cell.length_a   1.000
_cell.length_b   1.000
_cell.length_c   1.000
_cell.angle_alpha   90.00
_cell.angle_beta   90.00
_cell.angle_gamma   90.00
#
_symmetry.space_group_name_H-M   'P 1'
#
loop_
_entity.id
_entity.type
_entity.pdbx_description
1 polymer ?
#
loop_
_entity_poly.entity_id
_entity_poly.type
_entity_poly.pdbx_seq_one_letter_code
_entity_poly.pdbx_strand_id
1 'polypeptide(L)' 'MKKVTITLDDFLYQFYKKVGETAGGIKPEQVIADTLFKLAGELSLNALSKRKKQSENEINNTV' A
#
# COMPACT_ATOMS: atom_id res chain seq x y z
N MET A 1 -21.38 -5.37 0.44
CA MET A 1 -20.12 -4.63 0.63
C MET A 1 -19.96 -4.24 2.10
N LYS A 2 -18.74 -4.15 2.61
CA LYS A 2 -18.44 -3.68 3.97
C LYS A 2 -17.86 -2.26 3.89
N LYS A 3 -18.16 -1.40 4.87
CA LYS A 3 -17.64 -0.03 4.96
C LYS A 3 -16.64 0.06 6.11
N VAL A 4 -15.52 0.73 5.88
CA VAL A 4 -14.51 1.05 6.88
C VAL A 4 -14.40 2.57 6.98
N THR A 5 -14.24 3.09 8.19
CA THR A 5 -14.02 4.51 8.46
C THR A 5 -12.64 4.69 9.06
N ILE A 6 -11.91 5.70 8.61
CA ILE A 6 -10.57 6.03 9.11
C ILE A 6 -10.59 7.50 9.51
N THR A 7 -10.08 7.80 10.71
CA THR A 7 -9.89 9.18 11.17
C THR A 7 -8.51 9.64 10.72
N LEU A 8 -8.45 10.85 10.16
CA LEU A 8 -7.22 11.46 9.69
C LEU A 8 -7.12 12.86 10.29
N ASP A 9 -5.91 13.27 10.63
CA ASP A 9 -5.64 14.67 10.95
C ASP A 9 -5.91 15.53 9.70
N ASP A 10 -6.37 16.76 9.92
CA ASP A 10 -6.75 17.65 8.82
C ASP A 10 -5.60 17.87 7.83
N PHE A 11 -4.37 18.06 8.33
CA PHE A 11 -3.19 18.25 7.46
C PHE A 11 -2.97 17.06 6.52
N LEU A 12 -3.19 15.84 6.99
CA LEU A 12 -3.01 14.62 6.21
C LEU A 12 -4.14 14.47 5.18
N TYR A 13 -5.36 14.83 5.55
CA TYR A 13 -6.47 14.89 4.60
C TYR A 13 -6.21 15.93 3.49
N GLN A 14 -5.75 17.14 3.84
CA GLN A 14 -5.40 18.17 2.86
C GLN A 14 -4.28 17.72 1.91
N PHE A 15 -3.29 16.98 2.42
CA PHE A 15 -2.26 16.37 1.58
C PHE A 15 -2.88 15.46 0.51
N TYR A 16 -3.72 14.50 0.89
CA TYR A 16 -4.36 13.60 -0.07
C TYR A 16 -5.33 14.30 -1.01
N LYS A 17 -6.02 15.35 -0.54
CA LYS A 17 -6.82 16.22 -1.39
C LYS A 17 -5.96 16.87 -2.47
N LYS A 18 -4.78 17.40 -2.11
CA LYS A 18 -3.90 18.05 -3.08
C LYS A 18 -3.38 17.08 -4.14
N VAL A 19 -3.04 15.86 -3.73
CA VAL A 19 -2.67 14.78 -4.66
C VAL A 19 -3.81 14.49 -5.64
N GLY A 20 -5.04 14.38 -5.15
CA GLY A 20 -6.22 14.15 -5.98
C GLY A 20 -6.48 15.27 -7.00
N GLU A 21 -6.34 16.53 -6.59
CA GLU A 21 -6.41 17.69 -7.48
C GLU A 21 -5.39 17.59 -8.63
N THR A 22 -4.14 17.26 -8.31
CA THR A 22 -3.07 17.11 -9.31
C THR A 22 -3.27 15.89 -10.21
N ALA A 23 -3.93 14.83 -9.72
CA ALA A 23 -4.21 13.60 -10.45
C ALA A 23 -5.49 13.68 -11.32
N GLY A 24 -5.96 14.88 -11.67
CA GLY A 24 -7.15 15.07 -12.50
C GLY A 24 -8.46 15.20 -11.72
N GLY A 25 -8.40 15.67 -10.47
CA GLY A 25 -9.58 15.92 -9.65
C GLY A 25 -10.16 14.67 -8.98
N ILE A 26 -9.31 13.70 -8.65
CA ILE A 26 -9.71 12.50 -7.89
C ILE A 26 -10.06 12.91 -6.45
N LYS A 27 -11.11 12.29 -5.90
CA LYS A 27 -11.53 12.56 -4.51
C LYS A 27 -10.49 12.04 -3.51
N PRO A 28 -10.25 12.75 -2.40
CA PRO A 28 -9.26 12.36 -1.39
C PRO A 28 -9.51 10.94 -0.85
N GLU A 29 -10.76 10.53 -0.65
CA GLU A 29 -11.08 9.17 -0.17
C GLU A 29 -10.64 8.07 -1.13
N GLN A 30 -10.74 8.33 -2.44
CA GLN A 30 -10.27 7.39 -3.45
C GLN A 30 -8.74 7.36 -3.50
N VAL A 31 -8.08 8.53 -3.42
CA VAL A 31 -6.61 8.59 -3.32
C VAL A 31 -6.11 7.79 -2.11
N ILE A 32 -6.77 7.94 -0.95
CA ILE A 32 -6.44 7.20 0.27
C ILE A 32 -6.66 5.70 0.08
N ALA A 33 -7.79 5.29 -0.49
CA ALA A 33 -8.06 3.88 -0.77
C ALA A 33 -6.99 3.28 -1.71
N ASP A 34 -6.68 3.96 -2.80
CA ASP A 34 -5.70 3.52 -3.80
C ASP A 34 -4.29 3.44 -3.21
N THR A 35 -3.91 4.39 -2.35
CA THR A 35 -2.61 4.36 -1.65
C THR A 35 -2.52 3.23 -0.64
N LEU A 36 -3.59 2.94 0.11
CA LEU A 36 -3.64 1.80 1.02
C LEU A 36 -3.53 0.46 0.26
N PHE A 37 -4.21 0.32 -0.87
CA PHE A 37 -4.10 -0.89 -1.70
C PHE A 37 -2.73 -1.04 -2.33
N LYS A 38 -2.13 0.04 -2.83
CA LYS A 38 -0.77 0.04 -3.36
C LYS A 38 0.23 -0.41 -2.28
N LEU A 39 0.15 0.18 -1.08
CA LEU A 39 1.01 -0.20 0.04
C LEU A 39 0.83 -1.69 0.40
N ALA A 40 -0.41 -2.16 0.51
CA ALA A 40 -0.69 -3.57 0.80
C ALA A 40 -0.09 -4.51 -0.26
N GLY A 41 -0.17 -4.14 -1.55
CA GLY A 41 0.45 -4.88 -2.64
C GLY A 41 1.98 -4.93 -2.54
N GLU A 42 2.61 -3.78 -2.31
CA GLU A 42 4.07 -3.68 -2.17
C GLU A 42 4.59 -4.48 -0.97
N LEU A 43 3.91 -4.40 0.18
CA LEU A 43 4.25 -5.19 1.37
C LEU A 43 4.10 -6.70 1.11
N SER A 44 3.03 -7.10 0.42
CA SER A 44 2.79 -8.51 0.07
C SER A 44 3.87 -9.05 -0.87
N LEU A 45 4.23 -8.30 -1.91
CA LEU A 45 5.28 -8.68 -2.85
C LEU A 45 6.64 -8.80 -2.17
N ASN A 46 6.96 -7.87 -1.27
CA ASN A 46 8.18 -7.92 -0.46
C ASN A 46 8.22 -9.17 0.43
N ALA A 47 7.10 -9.51 1.08
CA ALA A 47 7.02 -10.70 1.93
C ALA A 47 7.22 -12.00 1.12
N LEU A 48 6.59 -12.12 -0.05
CA LEU A 48 6.76 -13.26 -0.96
C LEU A 48 8.21 -13.37 -1.44
N SER A 49 8.81 -12.25 -1.83
CA SER A 49 10.20 -12.21 -2.28
C SER A 49 11.19 -12.62 -1.18
N LYS A 50 10.94 -12.20 0.07
CA LYS A 50 11.73 -12.63 1.23
C LYS A 50 11.61 -14.14 1.48
N ARG A 51 10.39 -14.69 1.43
CA ARG A 51 10.18 -16.14 1.57
C ARG A 51 10.92 -16.94 0.49
N LYS A 52 10.83 -16.51 -0.78
CA LYS A 52 11.51 -17.18 -1.88
C LYS A 52 13.04 -17.23 -1.68
N LYS A 53 13.65 -16.10 -1.30
CA LYS A 53 15.08 -16.05 -1.00
C LYS A 53 15.47 -16.97 0.17
N GLN A 54 14.63 -17.04 1.20
CA GLN A 54 14.87 -17.94 2.32
C GLN A 54 14.87 -19.41 1.86
N SER A 55 13.87 -19.83 1.08
CA SER A 55 13.83 -21.21 0.55
C SER A 55 15.00 -21.54 -0.38
N GLU A 56 15.45 -20.57 -1.19
CA GLU A 56 16.62 -20.77 -2.07
C GLU A 56 17.92 -20.94 -1.27
N ASN A 57 18.09 -20.16 -0.19
CA ASN A 57 19.25 -20.28 0.70
C ASN A 57 19.24 -21.59 1.50
N GLU A 58 18.08 -22.08 1.92
CA GLU A 58 17.94 -23.37 2.61
C GLU A 58 18.32 -24.55 1.69
N ILE A 59 17.93 -24.50 0.41
CA ILE A 59 18.30 -25.52 -0.59
C ILE A 59 19.81 -25.50 -0.85
N ASN A 60 20.40 -24.32 -1.04
CA ASN A 60 21.83 -24.18 -1.35
C ASN A 60 22.75 -24.56 -0.19
N ASN A 61 22.27 -24.51 1.06
CA ASN A 61 23.05 -24.95 2.24
C ASN A 61 22.93 -26.47 2.52
N THR A 62 22.10 -27.19 1.77
CA THR A 62 21.85 -28.63 1.97
C THR A 62 22.53 -29.50 0.90
N VAL A 63 23.21 -28.89 -0.09
CA VAL A 63 23.96 -29.56 -1.17
C VAL A 63 25.46 -29.39 -0.97
#